data_AF-A0A226ECE2-F1
#
_entry.id   AF-A0A226ECE2-F1
#
_cell.length_a   1.000
_cell.length_b   1.000
_cell.length_c   1.000
_cell.angle_alpha   90.00
_cell.angle_beta   90.00
_cell.angle_gamma   90.00
#
_symmetry.space_group_name_H-M   'P 1'
#
loop_
_entity.id
_entity.type
_entity.pdbx_description
1 polymer ?
#
loop_
_entity_poly.entity_id
_entity_poly.type
_entity_poly.pdbx_seq_one_letter_code
_entity_poly.pdbx_strand_id
1 'polypeptide(L)'
;MFDMTPLPILLVALLAFCHVTLSYKIDDSLTFTQMVERIPVAQYFRNATLHHPLHEALAKGTLPLITLKALIQQDHLFSENRLKAFGILAKREMDPNRRKYLQGVARQNYGSAWEELYVQFNFSRGVHMVPPVLEYSVHDLSLAKNGEIAVALASFYPARDIWGHVASRVAAIADLPNNPSHPHFTPIARTSRGQKTAQFVTVLNEYYARLGNDTKTKKKMLHAYTRSIQYELKFAETILALQVESIPAPNFTDLVDSHFTPDAVAGVVNHALYREIGAGTLPLDRFAILMQQDHIYINGFYGAFTAMEDKETDAELKHRLHKNSDNMVNFFKRQYENYDFQEAYFVEKYTLAYVDHIISKSHHSSIPEGLAALYPCYFIWNRMGRYMNKLAQNVIDPHPYGDFVTYNNPAESGSLAKFQGLINTYFDRLEGDLETKLKMFQIVGESVLYEEMFADAVYKLGRPQGL
;
A
#
# COMPACT_ATOMS: atom_id res chain seq x y z
N MET A 1 -28.71 10.50 0.64
CA MET A 1 -27.38 11.09 0.87
C MET A 1 -26.77 10.30 2.00
N PHE A 2 -26.06 9.22 1.69
CA PHE A 2 -25.45 8.34 2.69
C PHE A 2 -24.09 8.94 3.05
N ASP A 3 -23.99 9.36 4.30
CA ASP A 3 -22.77 9.89 4.90
C ASP A 3 -21.80 8.71 5.11
N MET A 4 -20.92 8.48 4.13
CA MET A 4 -19.80 7.56 4.28
C MET A 4 -18.74 8.25 5.12
N THR A 5 -18.92 8.23 6.45
CA THR A 5 -17.80 8.45 7.34
C THR A 5 -16.82 7.29 7.14
N PRO A 6 -15.56 7.53 6.74
CA PRO A 6 -14.57 6.48 6.74
C PRO A 6 -14.45 5.95 8.17
N LEU A 7 -14.42 4.63 8.31
CA LEU A 7 -14.11 3.99 9.58
C LEU A 7 -12.85 4.70 10.13
N PRO A 8 -12.89 5.32 11.31
CA PRO A 8 -11.78 6.15 11.75
C PRO A 8 -10.52 5.29 11.80
N ILE A 9 -9.43 5.82 11.23
CA ILE A 9 -8.07 5.27 11.23
C ILE A 9 -7.70 4.66 12.60
N LEU A 10 -8.27 5.19 13.68
CA LEU A 10 -8.18 4.65 15.03
C LEU A 10 -8.53 3.16 15.18
N LEU A 11 -9.52 2.60 14.46
CA LEU A 11 -9.91 1.19 14.62
C LEU A 11 -8.96 0.23 13.89
N VAL A 12 -8.44 0.65 12.74
CA VAL A 12 -7.41 -0.07 11.98
C VAL A 12 -6.05 0.06 12.66
N ALA A 13 -5.73 1.24 13.21
CA ALA A 13 -4.57 1.49 14.03
C ALA A 13 -4.65 0.75 15.38
N LEU A 14 -5.83 0.63 16.01
CA LEU A 14 -6.00 -0.20 17.22
C LEU A 14 -5.72 -1.68 16.93
N LEU A 15 -6.02 -2.20 15.74
CA LEU A 15 -5.64 -3.58 15.37
C LEU A 15 -4.16 -3.73 14.96
N ALA A 16 -3.50 -2.65 14.52
CA ALA A 16 -2.08 -2.64 14.17
C ALA A 16 -1.16 -2.39 15.39
N PHE A 17 -1.61 -1.59 16.37
CA PHE A 17 -0.83 -1.20 17.56
C PHE A 17 -1.23 -1.94 18.84
N CYS A 18 -2.49 -2.38 18.99
CA CYS A 18 -2.78 -3.33 20.06
C CYS A 18 -2.24 -4.69 19.64
N HIS A 19 -1.21 -5.14 20.36
CA HIS A 19 -0.94 -6.56 20.50
C HIS A 19 -2.13 -7.21 21.21
N VAL A 20 -3.28 -7.32 20.54
CA VAL A 20 -4.31 -8.26 20.94
C VAL A 20 -3.68 -9.63 20.73
N THR A 21 -3.06 -10.15 21.78
CA THR A 21 -2.60 -11.53 21.79
C THR A 21 -3.84 -12.39 21.68
N LEU A 22 -4.16 -12.80 20.45
CA LEU A 22 -5.24 -13.73 20.19
C LEU A 22 -4.89 -15.03 20.91
N SER A 23 -5.52 -15.26 22.06
CA SER A 23 -5.34 -16.48 22.83
C SER A 23 -6.27 -17.55 22.26
N TYR A 24 -5.70 -18.51 21.53
CA TYR A 24 -6.46 -19.66 21.04
C TYR A 24 -6.44 -20.79 22.08
N LYS A 25 -7.62 -21.23 22.53
CA LYS A 25 -7.77 -22.47 23.30
C LYS A 25 -7.94 -23.62 22.31
N ILE A 26 -7.01 -24.58 22.32
CA ILE A 26 -7.05 -25.75 21.44
C ILE A 26 -8.07 -26.75 21.99
N ASP A 27 -8.92 -27.27 21.11
CA ASP A 27 -9.82 -28.39 21.35
C ASP A 27 -9.45 -29.50 20.36
N ASP A 28 -8.84 -30.58 20.87
CA ASP A 28 -8.33 -31.67 20.04
C ASP A 28 -9.45 -32.58 19.49
N SER A 29 -10.69 -32.41 19.93
CA SER A 29 -11.85 -33.09 19.35
C SER A 29 -12.28 -32.50 18.01
N LEU A 30 -11.77 -31.31 17.65
CA LEU A 30 -12.18 -30.57 16.48
C LEU A 30 -11.16 -30.63 15.35
N THR A 31 -11.66 -30.61 14.12
CA THR A 31 -10.83 -30.36 12.95
C THR A 31 -10.36 -28.91 12.90
N PHE A 32 -9.39 -28.61 12.06
CA PHE A 32 -8.95 -27.23 11.85
C PHE A 32 -10.09 -26.33 11.38
N THR A 33 -10.90 -26.80 10.43
CA THR A 33 -12.03 -26.02 9.91
C THR A 33 -13.07 -25.72 10.99
N GLN A 34 -13.38 -26.68 11.88
CA GLN A 34 -14.27 -26.48 13.02
C GLN A 34 -13.68 -25.52 14.07
N MET A 35 -12.35 -25.53 14.24
CA MET A 35 -11.66 -24.60 15.15
C MET A 35 -11.78 -23.15 14.67
N VAL A 36 -11.57 -22.90 13.37
CA VAL A 36 -11.60 -21.52 12.84
C VAL A 36 -13.01 -20.91 12.79
N GLU A 37 -14.04 -21.74 12.71
CA GLU A 37 -15.45 -21.33 12.88
C GLU A 37 -15.71 -20.71 14.26
N ARG A 38 -14.93 -21.11 15.27
CA ARG A 38 -15.07 -20.63 16.66
C ARG A 38 -14.24 -19.41 17.00
N ILE A 39 -13.53 -18.81 16.04
CA ILE A 39 -12.71 -17.61 16.25
C ILE A 39 -13.56 -16.36 15.96
N PRO A 40 -14.03 -15.59 16.97
CA PRO A 40 -15.00 -14.52 16.74
C PRO A 40 -14.50 -13.42 15.79
N VAL A 41 -13.25 -13.00 15.95
CA VAL A 41 -12.64 -11.98 15.07
C VAL A 41 -12.51 -12.46 13.63
N ALA A 42 -12.25 -13.75 13.41
CA ALA A 42 -12.18 -14.30 12.07
C ALA A 42 -13.57 -14.40 11.42
N GLN A 43 -14.60 -14.71 12.22
CA GLN A 43 -16.00 -14.68 11.74
C GLN A 43 -16.45 -13.27 11.39
N TYR A 44 -16.02 -12.25 12.14
CA TYR A 44 -16.25 -10.86 11.79
C TYR A 44 -15.69 -10.53 10.41
N PHE A 45 -14.39 -10.77 10.17
CA PHE A 45 -13.77 -10.48 8.87
C PHE A 45 -14.42 -11.28 7.75
N ARG A 46 -14.68 -12.58 7.96
CA ARG A 46 -15.37 -13.42 6.99
C ARG A 46 -16.74 -12.85 6.62
N ASN A 47 -17.54 -12.46 7.61
CA ASN A 47 -18.86 -11.90 7.37
C ASN A 47 -18.80 -10.54 6.67
N ALA A 48 -17.86 -9.68 7.07
CA ALA A 48 -17.63 -8.38 6.46
C ALA A 48 -17.25 -8.51 4.98
N THR A 49 -16.33 -9.42 4.63
CA THR A 49 -15.97 -9.67 3.23
C THR A 49 -17.15 -10.21 2.45
N LEU A 50 -17.89 -11.21 2.97
CA LEU A 50 -19.03 -11.82 2.26
C LEU A 50 -20.14 -10.82 1.90
N HIS A 51 -20.32 -9.80 2.74
CA HIS A 51 -21.34 -8.76 2.57
C HIS A 51 -20.74 -7.43 2.10
N HIS A 52 -19.49 -7.44 1.62
CA HIS A 52 -18.82 -6.22 1.22
C HIS A 52 -19.51 -5.56 0.00
N PRO A 53 -19.65 -4.23 -0.05
CA PRO A 53 -20.32 -3.53 -1.16
C PRO A 53 -19.72 -3.81 -2.54
N LEU A 54 -18.43 -4.16 -2.61
CA LEU A 54 -17.77 -4.60 -3.85
C LEU A 54 -18.52 -5.76 -4.51
N HIS A 55 -18.83 -6.81 -3.75
CA HIS A 55 -19.45 -8.02 -4.29
C HIS A 55 -20.95 -7.80 -4.55
N GLU A 56 -21.60 -6.95 -3.77
CA GLU A 56 -22.98 -6.56 -4.02
C GLU A 56 -23.10 -5.76 -5.33
N ALA A 57 -22.21 -4.80 -5.56
CA ALA A 57 -22.17 -4.04 -6.81
C ALA A 57 -21.83 -4.94 -8.01
N LEU A 58 -20.92 -5.90 -7.83
CA LEU A 58 -20.62 -6.91 -8.86
C LEU A 58 -21.87 -7.72 -9.21
N ALA A 59 -22.62 -8.19 -8.20
CA ALA A 59 -23.79 -9.03 -8.37
C ALA A 59 -24.99 -8.28 -8.98
N LYS A 60 -25.13 -6.99 -8.69
CA LYS A 60 -26.20 -6.14 -9.25
C LYS A 60 -25.86 -5.56 -10.63
N GLY A 61 -24.66 -5.83 -11.15
CA GLY A 61 -24.20 -5.25 -12.41
C GLY A 61 -23.87 -3.75 -12.33
N THR A 62 -23.80 -3.17 -11.13
CA THR A 62 -23.56 -1.73 -10.91
C THR A 62 -22.09 -1.40 -10.64
N LEU A 63 -21.22 -2.41 -10.55
CA LEU A 63 -19.79 -2.19 -10.32
C LEU A 63 -19.17 -1.38 -11.48
N PRO A 64 -18.50 -0.25 -11.20
CA PRO A 64 -17.83 0.53 -12.24
C PRO A 64 -16.81 -0.31 -13.01
N LEU A 65 -16.72 -0.07 -14.32
CA LEU A 65 -15.83 -0.85 -15.18
C LEU A 65 -14.35 -0.74 -14.76
N ILE A 66 -13.91 0.43 -14.31
CA ILE A 66 -12.55 0.64 -13.79
C ILE A 66 -12.27 -0.26 -12.57
N THR A 67 -13.24 -0.38 -11.66
CA THR A 67 -13.15 -1.23 -10.47
C THR A 67 -13.18 -2.72 -10.82
N LEU A 68 -14.01 -3.13 -11.79
CA LEU A 68 -14.01 -4.50 -12.30
C LEU A 68 -12.64 -4.88 -12.90
N LYS A 69 -12.04 -3.99 -13.69
CA LYS A 69 -10.72 -4.21 -14.29
C LYS A 69 -9.65 -4.38 -13.22
N ALA A 70 -9.66 -3.52 -12.20
CA ALA A 70 -8.78 -3.64 -11.04
C ALA A 70 -8.96 -4.97 -10.30
N LEU A 71 -10.21 -5.38 -10.02
CA LEU A 71 -10.54 -6.67 -9.41
C LEU A 71 -9.89 -7.82 -10.18
N ILE A 72 -10.06 -7.85 -11.51
CA ILE A 72 -9.53 -8.91 -12.37
C ILE A 72 -7.99 -8.91 -12.39
N GLN A 73 -7.33 -7.75 -12.51
CA GLN A 73 -5.86 -7.66 -12.50
C GLN A 73 -5.28 -8.18 -11.19
N GLN A 74 -5.86 -7.75 -10.06
CA GLN A 74 -5.34 -8.06 -8.74
C GLN A 74 -5.62 -9.51 -8.34
N ASP A 75 -6.79 -10.06 -8.68
CA ASP A 75 -7.09 -11.48 -8.44
C ASP A 75 -6.20 -12.41 -9.28
N HIS A 76 -5.90 -12.04 -10.54
CA HIS A 76 -4.94 -12.76 -11.37
C HIS A 76 -3.55 -12.80 -10.72
N LEU A 77 -3.00 -11.63 -10.35
CA LEU A 77 -1.67 -11.52 -9.73
C LEU A 77 -1.57 -12.31 -8.42
N PHE A 78 -2.60 -12.23 -7.58
CA PHE A 78 -2.69 -13.01 -6.35
C PHE A 78 -2.70 -14.51 -6.62
N SER A 79 -3.54 -14.95 -7.56
CA SER A 79 -3.67 -16.35 -7.96
C SER A 79 -2.35 -16.94 -8.47
N GLU A 80 -1.59 -16.20 -9.28
CA GLU A 80 -0.27 -16.65 -9.76
C GLU A 80 0.72 -16.85 -8.60
N ASN A 81 0.77 -15.91 -7.64
CA ASN A 81 1.66 -16.03 -6.49
C ASN A 81 1.24 -17.16 -5.54
N ARG A 82 -0.07 -17.41 -5.40
CA ARG A 82 -0.59 -18.56 -4.65
C ARG A 82 -0.11 -19.88 -5.25
N LEU A 83 -0.18 -20.04 -6.58
CA LEU A 83 0.29 -21.24 -7.27
C LEU A 83 1.79 -21.47 -7.08
N LYS A 84 2.59 -20.38 -7.13
CA LYS A 84 4.02 -20.43 -6.77
C LYS A 84 4.23 -20.91 -5.34
N ALA A 85 3.45 -20.42 -4.38
CA ALA A 85 3.54 -20.83 -2.98
C ALA A 85 3.24 -22.33 -2.79
N PHE A 86 2.22 -22.88 -3.48
CA PHE A 86 1.98 -24.32 -3.53
C PHE A 86 3.16 -25.09 -4.13
N GLY A 87 3.80 -24.55 -5.17
CA GLY A 87 5.00 -25.14 -5.77
C GLY A 87 6.18 -25.22 -4.80
N ILE A 88 6.35 -24.23 -3.92
CA ILE A 88 7.35 -24.25 -2.85
C ILE A 88 7.01 -25.32 -1.82
N LEU A 89 5.76 -25.37 -1.34
CA LEU A 89 5.33 -26.40 -0.38
C LEU A 89 5.49 -27.81 -0.95
N ALA A 90 5.16 -28.02 -2.21
CA ALA A 90 5.33 -29.29 -2.90
C ALA A 90 6.78 -29.79 -2.91
N LYS A 91 7.77 -28.89 -3.07
CA LYS A 91 9.20 -29.25 -3.01
C LYS A 91 9.64 -29.65 -1.60
N ARG A 92 8.98 -29.12 -0.57
CA ARG A 92 9.28 -29.36 0.85
C ARG A 92 8.53 -30.57 1.43
N GLU A 93 7.42 -30.97 0.83
CA GLU A 93 6.60 -32.07 1.35
C GLU A 93 7.27 -33.43 1.15
N MET A 94 7.33 -34.25 2.20
CA MET A 94 8.02 -35.54 2.20
C MET A 94 7.11 -36.72 1.84
N ASP A 95 5.82 -36.63 2.14
CA ASP A 95 4.85 -37.68 1.81
C ASP A 95 4.49 -37.66 0.32
N PRO A 96 4.60 -38.79 -0.39
CA PRO A 96 4.38 -38.84 -1.84
C PRO A 96 2.97 -38.40 -2.28
N ASN A 97 1.93 -38.76 -1.50
CA ASN A 97 0.54 -38.46 -1.86
C ASN A 97 0.24 -36.98 -1.65
N ARG A 98 0.66 -36.41 -0.53
CA ARG A 98 0.51 -34.97 -0.26
C ARG A 98 1.35 -34.13 -1.22
N ARG A 99 2.59 -34.56 -1.49
CA ARG A 99 3.45 -33.94 -2.51
C ARG A 99 2.74 -33.91 -3.87
N LYS A 100 2.20 -35.05 -4.32
CA LYS A 100 1.47 -35.14 -5.60
C LYS A 100 0.26 -34.21 -5.63
N TYR A 101 -0.50 -34.10 -4.54
CA TYR A 101 -1.61 -33.15 -4.43
C TYR A 101 -1.13 -31.69 -4.56
N LEU A 102 -0.15 -31.28 -3.77
CA LEU A 102 0.40 -29.91 -3.80
C LEU A 102 0.97 -29.55 -5.18
N GLN A 103 1.67 -30.49 -5.82
CA GLN A 103 2.15 -30.34 -7.20
C GLN A 103 1.00 -30.20 -8.20
N GLY A 104 -0.07 -30.96 -8.02
CA GLY A 104 -1.28 -30.87 -8.86
C GLY A 104 -1.93 -29.49 -8.77
N VAL A 105 -2.00 -28.91 -7.56
CA VAL A 105 -2.47 -27.53 -7.37
C VAL A 105 -1.50 -26.54 -8.02
N ALA A 106 -0.20 -26.66 -7.76
CA ALA A 106 0.81 -25.74 -8.30
C ALA A 106 0.89 -25.70 -9.84
N ARG A 107 0.44 -26.77 -10.52
CA ARG A 107 0.40 -26.89 -11.98
C ARG A 107 -0.93 -26.43 -12.60
N GLN A 108 -1.89 -25.99 -11.79
CA GLN A 108 -3.11 -25.38 -12.32
C GLN A 108 -2.73 -24.17 -13.17
N ASN A 109 -3.28 -24.07 -14.36
CA ASN A 109 -3.04 -22.97 -15.27
C ASN A 109 -4.37 -22.29 -15.60
N TYR A 110 -4.51 -21.05 -15.14
CA TYR A 110 -5.66 -20.20 -15.39
C TYR A 110 -5.34 -19.07 -16.38
N GLY A 111 -4.17 -19.09 -17.03
CA GLY A 111 -3.71 -18.00 -17.90
C GLY A 111 -4.71 -17.68 -19.02
N SER A 112 -5.12 -18.68 -19.80
CA SER A 112 -6.11 -18.48 -20.89
C SER A 112 -7.42 -17.89 -20.38
N ALA A 113 -7.82 -18.25 -19.15
CA ALA A 113 -9.02 -17.74 -18.53
C ALA A 113 -8.97 -16.25 -18.21
N TRP A 114 -7.80 -15.77 -17.79
CA TRP A 114 -7.56 -14.34 -17.56
C TRP A 114 -7.43 -13.57 -18.87
N GLU A 115 -6.73 -14.15 -19.87
CA GLU A 115 -6.59 -13.53 -21.20
C GLU A 115 -7.92 -13.27 -21.90
N GLU A 116 -8.87 -14.20 -21.79
CA GLU A 116 -10.24 -13.99 -22.30
C GLU A 116 -10.90 -12.75 -21.66
N LEU A 117 -10.69 -12.51 -20.36
CA LEU A 117 -11.24 -11.35 -19.68
C LEU A 117 -10.53 -10.06 -20.12
N TYR A 118 -9.21 -10.07 -20.27
CA TYR A 118 -8.44 -8.92 -20.77
C TYR A 118 -8.90 -8.48 -22.16
N VAL A 119 -9.11 -9.44 -23.05
CA VAL A 119 -9.67 -9.21 -24.39
C VAL A 119 -11.11 -8.71 -24.30
N GLN A 120 -11.97 -9.39 -23.52
CA GLN A 120 -13.39 -9.05 -23.42
C GLN A 120 -13.63 -7.61 -22.93
N PHE A 121 -12.91 -7.17 -21.91
CA PHE A 121 -13.10 -5.84 -21.32
C PHE A 121 -12.07 -4.81 -21.80
N ASN A 122 -11.21 -5.18 -22.76
CA ASN A 122 -10.17 -4.34 -23.37
C ASN A 122 -9.34 -3.59 -22.32
N PHE A 123 -8.43 -4.31 -21.64
CA PHE A 123 -7.50 -3.74 -20.68
C PHE A 123 -6.23 -4.57 -20.55
N SER A 124 -5.18 -3.97 -19.98
CA SER A 124 -3.87 -4.60 -19.88
C SER A 124 -3.84 -5.66 -18.79
N ARG A 125 -3.01 -6.69 -18.97
CA ARG A 125 -2.67 -7.62 -17.89
C ARG A 125 -2.07 -6.86 -16.70
N GLY A 126 -2.45 -7.25 -15.48
CA GLY A 126 -1.85 -6.69 -14.28
C GLY A 126 -0.37 -7.04 -14.17
N VAL A 127 0.47 -6.05 -13.82
CA VAL A 127 1.92 -6.22 -13.64
C VAL A 127 2.38 -5.95 -12.21
N HIS A 128 1.62 -5.16 -11.45
CA HIS A 128 1.93 -4.78 -10.08
C HIS A 128 0.72 -4.95 -9.17
N MET A 129 1.00 -5.37 -7.93
CA MET A 129 0.00 -5.59 -6.91
C MET A 129 -0.21 -4.32 -6.08
N VAL A 130 -1.47 -4.00 -5.78
CA VAL A 130 -1.79 -3.00 -4.75
C VAL A 130 -1.30 -3.50 -3.37
N PRO A 131 -1.04 -2.60 -2.39
CA PRO A 131 -0.39 -2.98 -1.15
C PRO A 131 -1.02 -4.18 -0.41
N PRO A 132 -2.34 -4.30 -0.23
CA PRO A 132 -2.91 -5.46 0.47
C PRO A 132 -2.75 -6.78 -0.28
N VAL A 133 -2.81 -6.76 -1.61
CA VAL A 133 -2.60 -7.96 -2.45
C VAL A 133 -1.14 -8.41 -2.36
N LEU A 134 -0.23 -7.44 -2.36
CA LEU A 134 1.20 -7.67 -2.21
C LEU A 134 1.53 -8.19 -0.79
N GLU A 135 0.98 -7.58 0.26
CA GLU A 135 1.10 -8.02 1.66
C GLU A 135 0.67 -9.47 1.82
N TYR A 136 -0.48 -9.83 1.28
CA TYR A 136 -1.01 -11.19 1.38
C TYR A 136 -0.13 -12.18 0.61
N SER A 137 0.28 -11.82 -0.62
CA SER A 137 1.17 -12.66 -1.42
C SER A 137 2.53 -12.88 -0.75
N VAL A 138 3.12 -11.85 -0.15
CA VAL A 138 4.37 -11.95 0.62
C VAL A 138 4.16 -12.80 1.87
N HIS A 139 3.06 -12.63 2.59
CA HIS A 139 2.71 -13.45 3.76
C HIS A 139 2.70 -14.94 3.40
N ASP A 140 2.01 -15.31 2.33
CA ASP A 140 1.88 -16.69 1.90
C ASP A 140 3.18 -17.28 1.37
N LEU A 141 3.93 -16.51 0.58
CA LEU A 141 5.22 -16.95 0.07
C LEU A 141 6.25 -17.11 1.19
N SER A 142 6.24 -16.22 2.19
CA SER A 142 7.13 -16.31 3.35
C SER A 142 6.81 -17.55 4.20
N LEU A 143 5.53 -17.81 4.49
CA LEU A 143 5.12 -19.05 5.15
C LEU A 143 5.45 -20.29 4.32
N ALA A 144 5.28 -20.23 3.00
CA ALA A 144 5.62 -21.33 2.11
C ALA A 144 7.12 -21.62 2.05
N LYS A 145 7.98 -20.60 2.12
CA LYS A 145 9.44 -20.74 2.14
C LYS A 145 9.94 -21.21 3.51
N ASN A 146 9.50 -20.53 4.58
CA ASN A 146 10.17 -20.55 5.88
C ASN A 146 9.34 -21.19 7.00
N GLY A 147 8.00 -21.23 6.87
CA GLY A 147 7.09 -21.72 7.91
C GLY A 147 6.82 -23.23 7.82
N GLU A 148 6.12 -23.78 8.81
CA GLU A 148 5.63 -25.17 8.77
C GLU A 148 4.58 -25.32 7.65
N ILE A 149 4.60 -26.45 6.91
CA ILE A 149 3.66 -26.69 5.79
C ILE A 149 2.21 -26.54 6.23
N ALA A 150 1.87 -27.03 7.42
CA ALA A 150 0.53 -26.91 8.00
C ALA A 150 0.12 -25.44 8.21
N VAL A 151 1.04 -24.59 8.67
CA VAL A 151 0.79 -23.16 8.91
C VAL A 151 0.60 -22.40 7.59
N ALA A 152 1.40 -22.71 6.56
CA ALA A 152 1.19 -22.15 5.22
C ALA A 152 -0.17 -22.59 4.64
N LEU A 153 -0.53 -23.87 4.72
CA LEU A 153 -1.83 -24.32 4.23
C LEU A 153 -3.00 -23.68 5.00
N ALA A 154 -2.83 -23.38 6.29
CA ALA A 154 -3.81 -22.64 7.06
C ALA A 154 -3.99 -21.19 6.55
N SER A 155 -2.90 -20.51 6.14
CA SER A 155 -3.00 -19.17 5.51
C SER A 155 -3.65 -19.22 4.12
N PHE A 156 -3.64 -20.38 3.45
CA PHE A 156 -4.22 -20.54 2.12
C PHE A 156 -5.72 -20.84 2.14
N TYR A 157 -6.26 -21.16 3.32
CA TYR A 157 -7.64 -21.58 3.46
C TYR A 157 -8.66 -20.44 3.23
N PRO A 158 -8.50 -19.22 3.78
CA PRO A 158 -9.46 -18.14 3.58
C PRO A 158 -9.81 -17.86 2.12
N ALA A 159 -8.81 -17.78 1.24
CA ALA A 159 -9.03 -17.54 -0.18
C ALA A 159 -9.86 -18.64 -0.86
N ARG A 160 -9.76 -19.88 -0.38
CA ARG A 160 -10.53 -21.01 -0.93
C ARG A 160 -11.90 -21.17 -0.29
N ASP A 161 -12.07 -20.70 0.93
CA ASP A 161 -13.36 -20.72 1.62
C ASP A 161 -14.24 -19.56 1.14
N ILE A 162 -13.72 -18.34 1.30
CA ILE A 162 -14.52 -17.14 1.16
C ILE A 162 -14.94 -16.90 -0.28
N TRP A 163 -14.04 -17.09 -1.24
CA TRP A 163 -14.34 -16.85 -2.65
C TRP A 163 -15.38 -17.83 -3.19
N GLY A 164 -15.50 -19.04 -2.64
CA GLY A 164 -16.55 -20.00 -3.02
C GLY A 164 -17.93 -19.54 -2.55
N HIS A 165 -17.98 -18.98 -1.34
CA HIS A 165 -19.19 -18.38 -0.79
C HIS A 165 -19.55 -17.06 -1.46
N VAL A 166 -18.57 -16.18 -1.73
CA VAL A 166 -18.76 -14.96 -2.53
C VAL A 166 -19.30 -15.31 -3.90
N ALA A 167 -18.68 -16.26 -4.62
CA ALA A 167 -19.11 -16.64 -5.96
C ALA A 167 -20.54 -17.18 -5.98
N SER A 168 -20.89 -18.04 -5.01
CA SER A 168 -22.24 -18.59 -4.87
C SER A 168 -23.27 -17.49 -4.57
N ARG A 169 -22.94 -16.55 -3.69
CA ARG A 169 -23.79 -15.40 -3.34
C ARG A 169 -24.00 -14.45 -4.51
N VAL A 170 -22.91 -14.08 -5.19
CA VAL A 170 -22.95 -13.17 -6.35
C VAL A 170 -23.75 -13.80 -7.49
N ALA A 171 -23.56 -15.09 -7.78
CA ALA A 171 -24.32 -15.80 -8.81
C ALA A 171 -25.82 -15.88 -8.49
N ALA A 172 -26.17 -16.10 -7.22
CA ALA A 172 -27.56 -16.15 -6.78
C ALA A 172 -28.25 -14.77 -6.89
N ILE A 173 -27.57 -13.69 -6.50
CA ILE A 173 -28.11 -12.32 -6.59
C ILE A 173 -28.22 -11.87 -8.06
N ALA A 174 -27.24 -12.23 -8.89
CA ALA A 174 -27.23 -11.86 -10.31
C ALA A 174 -28.28 -12.64 -11.14
N ASP A 175 -28.85 -13.71 -10.59
CA ASP A 175 -29.76 -14.66 -11.24
C ASP A 175 -29.24 -15.09 -12.63
N LEU A 176 -27.95 -15.45 -12.69
CA LEU A 176 -27.27 -15.72 -13.97
C LEU A 176 -28.02 -16.69 -14.91
N PRO A 177 -28.65 -17.79 -14.43
CA PRO A 177 -29.41 -18.68 -15.32
C PRO A 177 -30.53 -17.99 -16.09
N ASN A 178 -31.13 -16.94 -15.49
CA ASN A 178 -32.23 -16.18 -16.10
C ASN A 178 -31.78 -14.79 -16.60
N ASN A 179 -30.51 -14.42 -16.42
CA ASN A 179 -29.96 -13.12 -16.78
C ASN A 179 -28.67 -13.24 -17.63
N PRO A 180 -28.76 -13.78 -18.86
CA PRO A 180 -27.60 -13.96 -19.74
C PRO A 180 -26.99 -12.62 -20.21
N SER A 181 -27.75 -11.52 -20.13
CA SER A 181 -27.31 -10.16 -20.49
C SER A 181 -26.62 -9.41 -19.35
N HIS A 182 -26.38 -10.06 -18.20
CA HIS A 182 -25.73 -9.41 -17.06
C HIS A 182 -24.36 -8.82 -17.48
N PRO A 183 -24.06 -7.54 -17.18
CA PRO A 183 -22.85 -6.87 -17.69
C PRO A 183 -21.56 -7.55 -17.22
N HIS A 184 -21.61 -8.20 -16.06
CA HIS A 184 -20.49 -8.96 -15.47
C HIS A 184 -20.70 -10.48 -15.54
N PHE A 185 -21.50 -10.98 -16.50
CA PHE A 185 -21.84 -12.40 -16.59
C PHE A 185 -20.59 -13.30 -16.60
N THR A 186 -19.65 -13.05 -17.52
CA THR A 186 -18.44 -13.88 -17.69
C THR A 186 -17.64 -14.05 -16.40
N PRO A 187 -17.22 -12.96 -15.70
CA PRO A 187 -16.45 -13.12 -14.47
C PRO A 187 -17.22 -13.82 -13.34
N ILE A 188 -18.54 -13.59 -13.19
CA ILE A 188 -19.35 -14.24 -12.15
C ILE A 188 -19.57 -15.74 -12.46
N ALA A 189 -19.89 -16.06 -13.72
CA ALA A 189 -20.10 -17.44 -14.16
C ALA A 189 -18.81 -18.27 -14.06
N ARG A 190 -17.64 -17.64 -14.10
CA ARG A 190 -16.33 -18.29 -13.93
C ARG A 190 -16.05 -18.64 -12.47
N THR A 191 -16.16 -17.66 -11.59
CA THR A 191 -15.85 -17.81 -10.17
C THR A 191 -16.75 -18.86 -9.51
N SER A 192 -18.02 -18.95 -9.92
CA SER A 192 -19.00 -19.91 -9.41
C SER A 192 -18.74 -21.38 -9.79
N ARG A 193 -17.98 -21.67 -10.86
CA ARG A 193 -17.66 -23.04 -11.30
C ARG A 193 -16.35 -23.60 -10.71
N GLY A 194 -15.57 -22.77 -10.02
CA GLY A 194 -14.11 -22.93 -9.97
C GLY A 194 -13.48 -23.60 -8.75
N GLN A 195 -14.21 -23.94 -7.68
CA GLN A 195 -13.55 -24.27 -6.41
C GLN A 195 -13.68 -25.74 -5.97
N LYS A 196 -12.60 -26.51 -6.15
CA LYS A 196 -12.39 -27.81 -5.50
C LYS A 196 -11.92 -27.63 -4.04
N THR A 197 -12.75 -27.03 -3.19
CA THR A 197 -12.41 -26.73 -1.79
C THR A 197 -12.40 -27.99 -0.91
N ALA A 198 -13.22 -29.00 -1.22
CA ALA A 198 -13.34 -30.21 -0.41
C ALA A 198 -12.00 -30.97 -0.23
N GLN A 199 -11.27 -31.23 -1.32
CA GLN A 199 -9.98 -31.94 -1.23
C GLN A 199 -8.93 -31.13 -0.44
N PHE A 200 -8.93 -29.81 -0.60
CA PHE A 200 -8.04 -28.93 0.15
C PHE A 200 -8.36 -28.98 1.66
N VAL A 201 -9.63 -28.91 2.02
CA VAL A 201 -10.11 -29.02 3.40
C VAL A 201 -9.72 -30.35 4.02
N THR A 202 -9.87 -31.46 3.29
CA THR A 202 -9.41 -32.78 3.75
C THR A 202 -7.91 -32.75 4.08
N VAL A 203 -7.08 -32.32 3.14
CA VAL A 203 -5.62 -32.26 3.32
C VAL A 203 -5.24 -31.37 4.50
N LEU A 204 -5.85 -30.18 4.62
CA LEU A 204 -5.60 -29.24 5.71
C LEU A 204 -5.97 -29.82 7.09
N ASN A 205 -7.15 -30.45 7.20
CA ASN A 205 -7.59 -31.09 8.43
C ASN A 205 -6.68 -32.27 8.82
N GLU A 206 -6.18 -33.03 7.85
CA GLU A 206 -5.20 -34.08 8.13
C GLU A 206 -3.87 -33.53 8.65
N TYR A 207 -3.35 -32.42 8.12
CA TYR A 207 -2.16 -31.77 8.68
C TYR A 207 -2.38 -31.37 10.14
N TYR A 208 -3.52 -30.76 10.43
CA TYR A 208 -3.85 -30.35 11.80
C TYR A 208 -3.96 -31.53 12.76
N ALA A 209 -4.61 -32.61 12.33
CA ALA A 209 -4.75 -33.82 13.14
C ALA A 209 -3.38 -34.48 13.44
N ARG A 210 -2.48 -34.54 12.45
CA ARG A 210 -1.12 -35.11 12.59
C ARG A 210 -0.24 -34.36 13.60
N LEU A 211 -0.55 -33.10 13.91
CA LEU A 211 0.18 -32.34 14.92
C LEU A 211 0.01 -32.90 16.35
N GLY A 212 -1.04 -33.70 16.61
CA GLY A 212 -1.27 -34.28 17.94
C GLY A 212 -1.27 -33.21 19.03
N ASN A 213 -0.36 -33.34 20.00
CA ASN A 213 -0.21 -32.41 21.13
C ASN A 213 0.64 -31.17 20.83
N ASP A 214 1.09 -30.94 19.59
CA ASP A 214 1.79 -29.71 19.20
C ASP A 214 0.84 -28.51 19.13
N THR A 215 0.46 -28.04 20.32
CA THR A 215 -0.41 -26.88 20.49
C THR A 215 0.22 -25.59 19.97
N LYS A 216 1.56 -25.50 19.91
CA LYS A 216 2.27 -24.32 19.40
C LYS A 216 2.02 -24.16 17.90
N THR A 217 2.22 -25.22 17.12
CA THR A 217 1.97 -25.17 15.67
C THR A 217 0.48 -25.05 15.36
N LYS A 218 -0.39 -25.72 16.12
CA LYS A 218 -1.86 -25.52 15.99
C LYS A 218 -2.26 -24.06 16.21
N LYS A 219 -1.73 -23.39 17.23
CA LYS A 219 -1.95 -21.94 17.45
C LYS A 219 -1.43 -21.08 16.30
N LYS A 220 -0.24 -21.40 15.76
CA LYS A 220 0.28 -20.70 14.56
C LYS A 220 -0.65 -20.86 13.36
N MET A 221 -1.22 -22.04 13.13
CA MET A 221 -2.19 -22.26 12.05
C MET A 221 -3.43 -21.37 12.21
N LEU A 222 -4.01 -21.32 13.42
CA LEU A 222 -5.17 -20.46 13.71
C LEU A 222 -4.84 -18.97 13.54
N HIS A 223 -3.63 -18.56 13.95
CA HIS A 223 -3.14 -17.20 13.73
C HIS A 223 -2.97 -16.87 12.25
N ALA A 224 -2.35 -17.76 11.48
CA ALA A 224 -2.15 -17.60 10.04
C ALA A 224 -3.48 -17.48 9.28
N TYR A 225 -4.47 -18.30 9.63
CA TYR A 225 -5.84 -18.17 9.11
C TYR A 225 -6.48 -16.83 9.49
N THR A 226 -6.40 -16.44 10.77
CA THR A 226 -7.00 -15.19 11.25
C THR A 226 -6.41 -13.96 10.56
N ARG A 227 -5.10 -13.98 10.28
CA ARG A 227 -4.44 -12.92 9.51
C ARG A 227 -4.86 -12.95 8.04
N SER A 228 -4.98 -14.13 7.46
CA SER A 228 -5.32 -14.30 6.05
C SER A 228 -6.77 -13.92 5.73
N ILE A 229 -7.71 -14.18 6.63
CA ILE A 229 -9.11 -13.73 6.44
C ILE A 229 -9.22 -12.19 6.53
N GLN A 230 -8.36 -11.52 7.30
CA GLN A 230 -8.29 -10.05 7.31
C GLN A 230 -7.81 -9.51 5.96
N TYR A 231 -6.86 -10.18 5.31
CA TYR A 231 -6.41 -9.78 3.97
C TYR A 231 -7.52 -9.88 2.92
N GLU A 232 -8.45 -10.84 3.03
CA GLU A 232 -9.62 -10.92 2.13
C GLU A 232 -10.53 -9.68 2.25
N LEU A 233 -10.73 -9.16 3.47
CA LEU A 233 -11.47 -7.91 3.67
C LEU A 233 -10.70 -6.71 3.10
N LYS A 234 -9.41 -6.58 3.44
CA LYS A 234 -8.56 -5.48 2.93
C LYS A 234 -8.49 -5.47 1.40
N PHE A 235 -8.46 -6.64 0.78
CA PHE A 235 -8.56 -6.79 -0.66
C PHE A 235 -9.85 -6.15 -1.17
N ALA A 236 -11.01 -6.53 -0.64
CA ALA A 236 -12.30 -6.02 -1.09
C ALA A 236 -12.43 -4.50 -0.89
N GLU A 237 -11.98 -3.99 0.27
CA GLU A 237 -11.96 -2.55 0.59
C GLU A 237 -11.09 -1.78 -0.41
N THR A 238 -9.87 -2.27 -0.65
CA THR A 238 -8.91 -1.58 -1.51
C THR A 238 -9.33 -1.59 -2.96
N ILE A 239 -9.85 -2.71 -3.47
CA ILE A 239 -10.35 -2.76 -4.84
C ILE A 239 -11.52 -1.80 -5.03
N LEU A 240 -12.46 -1.72 -4.07
CA LEU A 240 -13.58 -0.80 -4.16
C LEU A 240 -13.13 0.68 -4.17
N ALA A 241 -12.09 1.02 -3.41
CA ALA A 241 -11.53 2.36 -3.35
C ALA A 241 -10.59 2.70 -4.52
N LEU A 242 -10.10 1.70 -5.26
CA LEU A 242 -9.08 1.91 -6.29
C LEU A 242 -9.65 2.67 -7.50
N GLN A 243 -9.00 3.77 -7.86
CA GLN A 243 -9.35 4.61 -9.00
C GLN A 243 -8.14 4.77 -9.91
N VAL A 244 -7.73 3.65 -10.53
CA VAL A 244 -6.53 3.60 -11.37
C VAL A 244 -6.85 3.15 -12.79
N GLU A 245 -6.28 3.84 -13.77
CA GLU A 245 -6.36 3.41 -15.15
C GLU A 245 -5.67 2.04 -15.34
N SER A 246 -6.17 1.29 -16.32
CA SER A 246 -5.72 -0.08 -16.61
C SER A 246 -5.16 -0.24 -18.03
N ILE A 247 -5.06 0.87 -18.77
CA ILE A 247 -4.38 0.96 -20.06
C ILE A 247 -3.54 2.25 -20.08
N PRO A 248 -2.20 2.15 -19.98
CA PRO A 248 -1.41 0.93 -19.74
C PRO A 248 -1.66 0.35 -18.33
N ALA A 249 -1.07 -0.81 -18.02
CA ALA A 249 -1.11 -1.34 -16.66
C ALA A 249 -0.45 -0.33 -15.68
N PRO A 250 -1.00 -0.16 -14.47
CA PRO A 250 -0.52 0.86 -13.54
C PRO A 250 0.90 0.57 -13.07
N ASN A 251 1.73 1.60 -13.07
CA ASN A 251 3.09 1.58 -12.51
C ASN A 251 3.06 1.77 -10.98
N PHE A 252 4.23 1.69 -10.32
CA PHE A 252 4.31 1.86 -8.87
C PHE A 252 3.76 3.20 -8.39
N THR A 253 4.11 4.29 -9.06
CA THR A 253 3.65 5.63 -8.66
C THR A 253 2.14 5.82 -8.86
N ASP A 254 1.51 5.18 -9.85
CA ASP A 254 0.05 5.20 -10.03
C ASP A 254 -0.65 4.51 -8.86
N LEU A 255 -0.10 3.38 -8.40
CA LEU A 255 -0.62 2.63 -7.25
C LEU A 255 -0.42 3.40 -5.94
N VAL A 256 0.73 4.07 -5.77
CA VAL A 256 0.96 4.95 -4.62
C VAL A 256 -0.05 6.09 -4.63
N ASP A 257 -0.22 6.76 -5.77
CA ASP A 257 -1.12 7.89 -5.89
C ASP A 257 -2.56 7.49 -5.56
N SER A 258 -3.03 6.32 -6.04
CA SER A 258 -4.36 5.84 -5.70
C SER A 258 -4.53 5.41 -4.24
N HIS A 259 -3.46 4.99 -3.56
CA HIS A 259 -3.56 4.41 -2.21
C HIS A 259 -3.26 5.41 -1.08
N PHE A 260 -2.28 6.31 -1.26
CA PHE A 260 -1.78 7.20 -0.21
C PHE A 260 -2.14 8.67 -0.41
N THR A 261 -2.50 9.10 -1.64
CA THR A 261 -2.87 10.50 -1.88
C THR A 261 -4.04 10.99 -1.03
N PRO A 262 -5.12 10.20 -0.77
CA PRO A 262 -6.23 10.69 0.06
C PRO A 262 -5.77 11.15 1.45
N ASP A 263 -4.95 10.33 2.12
CA ASP A 263 -4.41 10.64 3.44
C ASP A 263 -3.44 11.83 3.37
N ALA A 264 -2.54 11.85 2.40
CA ALA A 264 -1.60 12.96 2.20
C ALA A 264 -2.32 14.29 1.92
N VAL A 265 -3.44 14.27 1.18
CA VAL A 265 -4.26 15.46 0.91
C VAL A 265 -4.97 15.93 2.18
N ALA A 266 -5.53 15.00 2.95
CA ALA A 266 -6.22 15.31 4.19
C ALA A 266 -5.27 15.86 5.27
N GLY A 267 -4.12 15.22 5.47
CA GLY A 267 -3.17 15.56 6.53
C GLY A 267 -2.22 16.71 6.19
N VAL A 268 -1.74 16.81 4.93
CA VAL A 268 -0.64 17.72 4.58
C VAL A 268 -1.04 18.81 3.60
N VAL A 269 -1.60 18.45 2.43
CA VAL A 269 -1.85 19.43 1.35
C VAL A 269 -2.82 20.53 1.79
N ASN A 270 -3.83 20.18 2.59
CA ASN A 270 -4.82 21.13 3.11
C ASN A 270 -4.47 21.72 4.48
N HIS A 271 -3.25 21.44 4.98
CA HIS A 271 -2.83 21.86 6.30
C HIS A 271 -2.82 23.39 6.44
N ALA A 272 -3.14 23.89 7.63
CA ALA A 272 -3.32 25.32 7.90
C ALA A 272 -2.04 26.13 7.62
N LEU A 273 -0.87 25.55 7.89
CA LEU A 273 0.44 26.15 7.60
C LEU A 273 0.52 26.67 6.17
N TYR A 274 0.29 25.81 5.17
CA TYR A 274 0.48 26.16 3.76
C TYR A 274 -0.69 26.99 3.20
N ARG A 275 -1.90 26.77 3.73
CA ARG A 275 -3.06 27.62 3.40
C ARG A 275 -2.84 29.07 3.84
N GLU A 276 -2.31 29.28 5.04
CA GLU A 276 -2.02 30.62 5.57
C GLU A 276 -0.82 31.28 4.88
N ILE A 277 0.18 30.51 4.43
CA ILE A 277 1.25 31.01 3.55
C ILE A 277 0.66 31.50 2.24
N GLY A 278 -0.15 30.66 1.57
CA GLY A 278 -0.81 31.03 0.32
C GLY A 278 -1.77 32.21 0.47
N ALA A 279 -2.42 32.38 1.63
CA ALA A 279 -3.28 33.53 1.90
C ALA A 279 -2.52 34.80 2.35
N GLY A 280 -1.22 34.70 2.64
CA GLY A 280 -0.43 35.82 3.19
C GLY A 280 -0.70 36.12 4.66
N THR A 281 -1.33 35.20 5.40
CA THR A 281 -1.81 35.45 6.77
C THR A 281 -1.03 34.69 7.84
N LEU A 282 -0.09 33.81 7.46
CA LEU A 282 0.73 33.10 8.43
C LEU A 282 1.55 34.14 9.24
N PRO A 283 1.68 34.00 10.57
CA PRO A 283 2.64 34.78 11.35
C PRO A 283 4.09 34.56 10.89
N LEU A 284 4.87 35.64 10.82
CA LEU A 284 6.22 35.61 10.26
C LEU A 284 7.20 34.75 11.08
N ASP A 285 7.00 34.66 12.40
CA ASP A 285 7.76 33.79 13.30
C ASP A 285 7.59 32.30 12.97
N ARG A 286 6.37 31.87 12.61
CA ARG A 286 6.11 30.52 12.09
C ARG A 286 6.81 30.28 10.78
N PHE A 287 6.80 31.26 9.88
CA PHE A 287 7.47 31.13 8.60
C PHE A 287 8.99 31.03 8.77
N ALA A 288 9.58 31.79 9.70
CA ALA A 288 10.99 31.67 10.06
C ALA A 288 11.32 30.26 10.61
N ILE A 289 10.44 29.66 11.42
CA ILE A 289 10.60 28.27 11.88
C ILE A 289 10.54 27.29 10.70
N LEU A 290 9.59 27.45 9.77
CA LEU A 290 9.51 26.64 8.55
C LEU A 290 10.84 26.70 7.77
N MET A 291 11.38 27.90 7.54
CA MET A 291 12.66 28.07 6.81
C MET A 291 13.84 27.40 7.49
N GLN A 292 13.88 27.38 8.83
CA GLN A 292 14.94 26.69 9.57
C GLN A 292 14.80 25.17 9.47
N GLN A 293 13.59 24.63 9.69
CA GLN A 293 13.37 23.19 9.68
C GLN A 293 13.45 22.60 8.27
N ASP A 294 12.98 23.34 7.26
CA ASP A 294 13.07 22.92 5.85
C ASP A 294 14.53 22.92 5.38
N HIS A 295 15.36 23.88 5.80
CA HIS A 295 16.80 23.85 5.50
C HIS A 295 17.48 22.59 6.05
N ILE A 296 17.16 22.19 7.29
CA ILE A 296 17.69 20.95 7.89
C ILE A 296 17.22 19.73 7.11
N TYR A 297 15.92 19.66 6.79
CA TYR A 297 15.35 18.57 5.99
C TYR A 297 16.04 18.44 4.63
N ILE A 298 16.18 19.55 3.92
CA ILE A 298 16.79 19.61 2.60
C ILE A 298 18.26 19.15 2.62
N ASN A 299 19.03 19.49 3.66
CA ASN A 299 20.39 18.97 3.80
C ASN A 299 20.40 17.44 3.91
N GLY A 300 19.47 16.88 4.68
CA GLY A 300 19.25 15.43 4.75
C GLY A 300 18.82 14.83 3.41
N PHE A 301 17.94 15.50 2.67
CA PHE A 301 17.49 15.09 1.34
C PHE A 301 18.65 14.98 0.33
N TYR A 302 19.52 15.99 0.24
CA TYR A 302 20.68 15.93 -0.65
C TYR A 302 21.67 14.84 -0.22
N GLY A 303 21.93 14.71 1.09
CA GLY A 303 22.77 13.63 1.63
C GLY A 303 22.22 12.24 1.30
N ALA A 304 20.90 12.05 1.35
CA ALA A 304 20.23 10.82 0.96
C ALA A 304 20.45 10.48 -0.52
N PHE A 305 20.37 11.46 -1.43
CA PHE A 305 20.68 11.24 -2.84
C PHE A 305 22.15 10.88 -3.08
N THR A 306 23.09 11.60 -2.45
CA THR A 306 24.52 11.28 -2.52
C THR A 306 24.80 9.85 -2.06
N ALA A 307 24.21 9.42 -0.95
CA ALA A 307 24.38 8.06 -0.44
C ALA A 307 23.88 6.99 -1.42
N MET A 308 22.75 7.23 -2.10
CA MET A 308 22.24 6.31 -3.13
C MET A 308 23.08 6.36 -4.41
N GLU A 309 23.54 7.54 -4.84
CA GLU A 309 24.42 7.71 -5.99
C GLU A 309 25.75 6.95 -5.81
N ASP A 310 26.32 6.99 -4.60
CA ASP A 310 27.55 6.26 -4.27
C ASP A 310 27.38 4.74 -4.32
N LYS A 311 26.16 4.26 -4.01
CA LYS A 311 25.80 2.84 -4.06
C LYS A 311 25.46 2.34 -5.45
N GLU A 312 25.05 3.23 -6.36
CA GLU A 312 24.59 2.84 -7.69
C GLU A 312 25.76 2.46 -8.60
N THR A 313 25.60 1.33 -9.29
CA THR A 313 26.59 0.70 -10.17
C THR A 313 26.25 0.87 -11.65
N ASP A 314 24.98 1.06 -11.97
CA ASP A 314 24.48 1.40 -13.30
C ASP A 314 24.75 2.89 -13.58
N ALA A 315 25.56 3.18 -14.60
CA ALA A 315 26.00 4.54 -14.90
C ALA A 315 24.83 5.49 -15.27
N GLU A 316 23.79 4.98 -15.94
CA GLU A 316 22.62 5.79 -16.30
C GLU A 316 21.80 6.12 -15.06
N LEU A 317 21.53 5.12 -14.20
CA LEU A 317 20.78 5.34 -12.97
C LEU A 317 21.55 6.20 -11.97
N LYS A 318 22.87 6.02 -11.88
CA LYS A 318 23.75 6.88 -11.08
C LYS A 318 23.65 8.33 -11.51
N HIS A 319 23.72 8.58 -12.83
CA HIS A 319 23.53 9.93 -13.36
C HIS A 319 22.15 10.52 -13.01
N ARG A 320 21.08 9.72 -13.05
CA ARG A 320 19.73 10.16 -12.69
C ARG A 320 19.53 10.42 -11.18
N LEU A 321 20.37 9.82 -10.33
CA LEU A 321 20.40 10.06 -8.88
C LEU A 321 21.14 11.35 -8.51
N HIS A 322 22.02 11.86 -9.37
CA HIS A 322 22.81 13.04 -9.08
C HIS A 322 21.93 14.29 -8.84
N LYS A 323 22.24 15.04 -7.77
CA LYS A 323 21.55 16.27 -7.37
C LYS A 323 22.57 17.36 -7.01
N ASN A 324 22.36 18.57 -7.56
CA ASN A 324 23.12 19.77 -7.18
C ASN A 324 22.29 20.61 -6.20
N SER A 325 22.89 21.02 -5.08
CA SER A 325 22.26 21.79 -4.01
C SER A 325 22.41 23.30 -4.09
N ASP A 326 23.22 23.84 -5.00
CA ASP A 326 23.64 25.26 -5.06
C ASP A 326 22.44 26.20 -5.12
N ASN A 327 21.44 25.90 -5.94
CA ASN A 327 20.23 26.70 -6.06
C ASN A 327 19.44 26.77 -4.75
N MET A 328 19.43 25.68 -3.99
CA MET A 328 18.68 25.56 -2.74
C MET A 328 19.44 26.22 -1.58
N VAL A 329 20.76 26.06 -1.52
CA VAL A 329 21.63 26.80 -0.58
C VAL A 329 21.46 28.31 -0.77
N ASN A 330 21.48 28.77 -2.03
CA ASN A 330 21.25 30.18 -2.34
C ASN A 330 19.82 30.64 -2.02
N PHE A 331 18.82 29.75 -2.13
CA PHE A 331 17.44 30.06 -1.74
C PHE A 331 17.37 30.34 -0.24
N PHE A 332 17.83 29.44 0.63
CA PHE A 332 17.77 29.64 2.07
C PHE A 332 18.57 30.86 2.53
N LYS A 333 19.76 31.08 1.95
CA LYS A 333 20.56 32.27 2.24
C LYS A 333 19.77 33.56 1.98
N ARG A 334 19.10 33.68 0.82
CA ARG A 334 18.24 34.84 0.52
C ARG A 334 17.07 34.96 1.49
N GLN A 335 16.44 33.85 1.88
CA GLN A 335 15.34 33.88 2.85
C GLN A 335 15.79 34.41 4.21
N TYR A 336 16.98 34.01 4.67
CA TYR A 336 17.54 34.52 5.92
C TYR A 336 17.91 36.02 5.84
N GLU A 337 18.57 36.43 4.76
CA GLU A 337 19.02 37.82 4.57
C GLU A 337 17.86 38.80 4.33
N ASN A 338 16.88 38.45 3.48
CA ASN A 338 15.83 39.38 3.06
C ASN A 338 14.79 39.66 4.16
N TYR A 339 14.63 38.74 5.12
CA TYR A 339 13.61 38.82 6.16
C TYR A 339 14.16 38.79 7.59
N ASP A 340 15.49 38.93 7.74
CA ASP A 340 16.20 38.92 9.02
C ASP A 340 15.87 37.70 9.89
N PHE A 341 15.74 36.54 9.25
CA PHE A 341 15.55 35.28 9.96
C PHE A 341 16.89 34.75 10.45
N GLN A 342 16.88 34.20 11.66
CA GLN A 342 18.02 33.43 12.14
C GLN A 342 18.20 32.17 11.27
N GLU A 343 19.46 31.87 10.92
CA GLU A 343 19.82 30.59 10.30
C GLU A 343 19.42 29.43 11.23
N ALA A 344 19.25 28.23 10.65
CA ALA A 344 18.84 27.05 11.40
C ALA A 344 19.81 26.73 12.56
N TYR A 345 19.37 26.97 13.80
CA TYR A 345 20.17 26.73 15.02
C TYR A 345 19.59 25.62 15.91
N PHE A 346 18.41 25.11 15.59
CA PHE A 346 17.77 24.02 16.32
C PHE A 346 17.02 23.08 15.35
N VAL A 347 16.87 21.83 15.77
CA VAL A 347 16.08 20.83 15.04
C VAL A 347 14.89 20.40 15.90
N GLU A 348 13.70 20.48 15.33
CA GLU A 348 12.47 19.95 15.93
C GLU A 348 12.49 18.41 15.85
N LYS A 349 11.95 17.72 16.86
CA LYS A 349 12.09 16.25 17.00
C LYS A 349 11.50 15.46 15.83
N TYR A 350 10.44 15.93 15.19
CA TYR A 350 9.82 15.30 14.03
C TYR A 350 10.57 15.63 12.75
N THR A 351 11.17 16.82 12.65
CA THR A 351 12.14 17.14 11.58
C THR A 351 13.35 16.19 11.67
N LEU A 352 13.91 16.03 12.87
CA LEU A 352 15.02 15.09 13.11
C LEU A 352 14.61 13.65 12.77
N ALA A 353 13.46 13.18 13.25
CA ALA A 353 12.98 11.83 12.96
C ALA A 353 12.78 11.60 11.46
N TYR A 354 12.29 12.60 10.72
CA TYR A 354 12.11 12.48 9.28
C TYR A 354 13.47 12.43 8.55
N VAL A 355 14.42 13.29 8.93
CA VAL A 355 15.79 13.27 8.39
C VAL A 355 16.47 11.93 8.68
N ASP A 356 16.40 11.45 9.92
CA ASP A 356 16.96 10.16 10.32
C ASP A 356 16.36 9.02 9.50
N HIS A 357 15.04 9.07 9.25
CA HIS A 357 14.36 8.09 8.40
C HIS A 357 14.91 8.08 6.97
N ILE A 358 14.94 9.23 6.27
CA ILE A 358 15.39 9.26 4.87
C ILE A 358 16.89 8.93 4.73
N ILE A 359 17.73 9.36 5.67
CA ILE A 359 19.16 9.02 5.70
C ILE A 359 19.34 7.53 5.98
N SER A 360 18.62 6.99 6.98
CA SER A 360 18.70 5.58 7.32
C SER A 360 18.30 4.67 6.16
N LYS A 361 17.20 4.97 5.46
CA LYS A 361 16.77 4.19 4.28
C LYS A 361 17.80 4.28 3.16
N SER A 362 18.28 5.48 2.84
CA SER A 362 19.24 5.67 1.74
C SER A 362 20.59 5.02 1.98
N HIS A 363 21.13 5.06 3.21
CA HIS A 363 22.39 4.40 3.55
C HIS A 363 22.24 2.89 3.72
N HIS A 364 21.27 2.44 4.52
CA HIS A 364 21.25 1.06 5.05
C HIS A 364 20.25 0.12 4.35
N SER A 365 19.38 0.64 3.49
CA SER A 365 18.41 -0.17 2.71
C SER A 365 18.80 -0.24 1.23
N SER A 366 18.00 -0.86 0.38
CA SER A 366 18.20 -0.80 -1.07
C SER A 366 17.92 0.60 -1.63
N ILE A 367 18.48 0.95 -2.79
CA ILE A 367 18.19 2.21 -3.48
C ILE A 367 16.67 2.40 -3.73
N PRO A 368 15.89 1.39 -4.20
CA PRO A 368 14.45 1.53 -4.30
C PRO A 368 13.76 1.92 -2.97
N GLU A 369 14.21 1.36 -1.84
CA GLU A 369 13.68 1.72 -0.52
C GLU A 369 14.07 3.15 -0.11
N GLY A 370 15.28 3.62 -0.42
CA GLY A 370 15.69 5.01 -0.23
C GLY A 370 14.88 5.99 -1.07
N LEU A 371 14.66 5.67 -2.35
CA LEU A 371 13.79 6.45 -3.24
C LEU A 371 12.34 6.48 -2.73
N ALA A 372 11.83 5.35 -2.24
CA ALA A 372 10.49 5.30 -1.64
C ALA A 372 10.35 6.25 -0.44
N ALA A 373 11.41 6.42 0.37
CA ALA A 373 11.41 7.33 1.51
C ALA A 373 11.34 8.82 1.09
N LEU A 374 11.87 9.12 -0.10
CA LEU A 374 11.89 10.47 -0.66
C LEU A 374 10.67 10.75 -1.55
N TYR A 375 9.92 9.74 -1.99
CA TYR A 375 8.85 9.96 -2.97
C TYR A 375 7.75 10.92 -2.48
N PRO A 376 7.28 10.85 -1.21
CA PRO A 376 6.26 11.76 -0.71
C PRO A 376 6.59 13.24 -0.86
N CYS A 377 7.85 13.64 -0.63
CA CYS A 377 8.22 15.04 -0.78
C CYS A 377 7.99 15.54 -2.21
N TYR A 378 8.19 14.71 -3.23
CA TYR A 378 7.93 15.11 -4.61
C TYR A 378 6.43 15.26 -4.90
N PHE A 379 5.61 14.26 -4.55
CA PHE A 379 4.21 14.26 -4.98
C PHE A 379 3.31 15.10 -4.08
N ILE A 380 3.65 15.26 -2.79
CA ILE A 380 2.95 16.12 -1.85
C ILE A 380 3.27 17.58 -2.18
N TRP A 381 4.54 17.97 -2.29
CA TRP A 381 4.90 19.35 -2.66
C TRP A 381 4.41 19.74 -4.05
N ASN A 382 4.32 18.80 -4.99
CA ASN A 382 3.68 19.08 -6.27
C ASN A 382 2.20 19.46 -6.12
N ARG A 383 1.44 18.78 -5.26
CA ARG A 383 0.01 19.08 -5.04
C ARG A 383 -0.16 20.34 -4.19
N MET A 384 0.58 20.41 -3.11
CA MET A 384 0.59 21.52 -2.16
C MET A 384 1.07 22.82 -2.81
N GLY A 385 2.14 22.78 -3.61
CA GLY A 385 2.62 23.94 -4.37
C GLY A 385 1.56 24.48 -5.32
N ARG A 386 0.84 23.62 -6.05
CA ARG A 386 -0.31 24.06 -6.88
C ARG A 386 -1.43 24.66 -6.05
N TYR A 387 -1.75 24.06 -4.90
CA TYR A 387 -2.80 24.57 -4.03
C TYR A 387 -2.43 25.94 -3.45
N MET A 388 -1.23 26.07 -2.90
CA MET A 388 -0.68 27.31 -2.35
C MET A 388 -0.62 28.41 -3.42
N ASN A 389 -0.17 28.11 -4.64
CA ASN A 389 -0.14 29.08 -5.74
C ASN A 389 -1.54 29.56 -6.15
N LYS A 390 -2.58 28.72 -6.05
CA LYS A 390 -3.96 29.15 -6.31
C LYS A 390 -4.47 30.16 -5.27
N LEU A 391 -4.00 30.05 -4.02
CA LEU A 391 -4.38 30.96 -2.94
C LEU A 391 -3.61 32.28 -2.98
N ALA A 392 -2.37 32.25 -3.48
CA ALA A 392 -1.38 33.34 -3.49
C ALA A 392 -1.67 34.51 -4.44
N GLN A 393 -2.93 34.90 -4.61
CA GLN A 393 -3.31 35.99 -5.53
C GLN A 393 -2.70 37.35 -5.15
N ASN A 394 -2.45 37.58 -3.85
CA ASN A 394 -1.87 38.81 -3.32
C ASN A 394 -0.51 38.59 -2.62
N VAL A 395 0.05 37.39 -2.74
CA VAL A 395 1.34 37.02 -2.14
C VAL A 395 2.41 37.12 -3.23
N ILE A 396 2.70 38.37 -3.60
CA ILE A 396 3.69 38.73 -4.61
C ILE A 396 4.72 39.66 -3.97
N ASP A 397 5.95 39.67 -4.49
CA ASP A 397 7.03 40.55 -4.04
C ASP A 397 6.52 42.01 -3.90
N PRO A 398 6.72 42.70 -2.75
CA PRO A 398 7.61 42.38 -1.62
C PRO A 398 7.04 41.54 -0.47
N HIS A 399 6.01 40.72 -0.68
CA HIS A 399 5.48 39.87 0.39
C HIS A 399 6.53 38.86 0.90
N PRO A 400 6.66 38.65 2.23
CA PRO A 400 7.62 37.68 2.80
C PRO A 400 7.55 36.23 2.32
N TYR A 401 6.46 35.87 1.63
CA TYR A 401 6.19 34.52 1.17
C TYR A 401 6.27 34.43 -0.36
N GLY A 402 6.43 35.56 -1.07
CA GLY A 402 6.38 35.62 -2.52
C GLY A 402 7.44 34.76 -3.19
N ASP A 403 8.70 34.85 -2.73
CA ASP A 403 9.79 34.01 -3.26
C ASP A 403 9.54 32.52 -2.94
N PHE A 404 9.10 32.19 -1.72
CA PHE A 404 8.80 30.82 -1.32
C PHE A 404 7.65 30.19 -2.13
N VAL A 405 6.55 30.91 -2.34
CA VAL A 405 5.42 30.44 -3.16
C VAL A 405 5.85 30.24 -4.61
N THR A 406 6.63 31.20 -5.15
CA THR A 406 7.14 31.15 -6.53
C THR A 406 8.07 29.96 -6.72
N TYR A 407 9.04 29.78 -5.81
CA TYR A 407 10.01 28.69 -5.85
C TYR A 407 9.33 27.32 -5.81
N ASN A 408 8.29 27.18 -4.98
CA ASN A 408 7.53 25.95 -4.83
C ASN A 408 6.39 25.78 -5.85
N ASN A 409 6.30 26.63 -6.88
CA ASN A 409 5.34 26.44 -7.96
C ASN A 409 5.80 25.33 -8.92
N PRO A 410 5.07 24.21 -9.03
CA PRO A 410 5.53 23.08 -9.82
C PRO A 410 5.20 23.19 -11.32
N ALA A 411 4.57 24.29 -11.77
CA ALA A 411 4.07 24.44 -13.15
C ALA A 411 5.14 24.14 -14.23
N GLU A 412 6.40 24.48 -13.97
CA GLU A 412 7.50 24.35 -14.94
C GLU A 412 8.63 23.40 -14.48
N SER A 413 8.51 22.79 -13.30
CA SER A 413 9.62 22.05 -12.68
C SER A 413 9.96 20.72 -13.39
N GLY A 414 8.95 19.96 -13.80
CA GLY A 414 9.12 18.59 -14.32
C GLY A 414 9.75 17.58 -13.33
N SER A 415 10.11 17.99 -12.12
CA SER A 415 10.87 17.19 -11.15
C SER A 415 10.10 15.96 -10.68
N LEU A 416 8.79 16.08 -10.44
CA LEU A 416 7.95 14.93 -10.07
C LEU A 416 7.97 13.87 -11.17
N ALA A 417 7.75 14.24 -12.43
CA ALA A 417 7.75 13.28 -13.55
C ALA A 417 9.11 12.57 -13.72
N LYS A 418 10.21 13.31 -13.57
CA LYS A 418 11.58 12.75 -13.60
C LYS A 418 11.79 11.75 -12.46
N PHE A 419 11.34 12.07 -11.25
CA PHE A 419 11.46 11.20 -10.09
C PHE A 419 10.55 9.96 -10.21
N GLN A 420 9.30 10.13 -10.65
CA GLN A 420 8.37 9.02 -10.94
C GLN A 420 8.99 8.05 -11.95
N GLY A 421 9.57 8.56 -13.04
CA GLY A 421 10.30 7.74 -14.00
C GLY A 421 11.48 6.98 -13.37
N LEU A 422 12.20 7.58 -12.41
CA LEU A 422 13.33 6.94 -11.72
C LEU A 422 12.86 5.82 -10.82
N ILE A 423 11.94 6.10 -9.89
CA ILE A 423 11.47 5.12 -8.93
C ILE A 423 10.70 3.98 -9.59
N ASN A 424 9.93 4.25 -10.65
CA ASN A 424 9.29 3.19 -11.45
C ASN A 424 10.33 2.28 -12.12
N THR A 425 11.43 2.85 -12.63
CA THR A 425 12.54 2.04 -13.20
C THR A 425 13.11 1.06 -12.16
N TYR A 426 13.36 1.52 -10.93
CA TYR A 426 13.84 0.65 -9.87
C TYR A 426 12.79 -0.39 -9.45
N PHE A 427 11.52 0.01 -9.35
CA PHE A 427 10.43 -0.90 -8.99
C PHE A 427 10.26 -2.01 -10.02
N ASP A 428 10.41 -1.71 -11.31
CA ASP A 428 10.33 -2.70 -12.39
C ASP A 428 11.50 -3.69 -12.34
N ARG A 429 12.72 -3.21 -12.03
CA ARG A 429 13.93 -4.05 -11.89
C ARG A 429 13.88 -5.03 -10.71
N LEU A 430 12.98 -4.86 -9.74
CA LEU A 430 12.77 -5.79 -8.61
C LEU A 430 12.00 -7.05 -9.02
N GLU A 431 12.27 -7.62 -10.21
CA GLU A 431 11.54 -8.78 -10.75
C GLU A 431 11.41 -9.92 -9.72
N GLY A 432 10.18 -10.21 -9.30
CA GLY A 432 9.91 -11.28 -8.32
C GLY A 432 10.31 -10.98 -6.87
N ASP A 433 10.99 -9.87 -6.58
CA ASP A 433 11.29 -9.42 -5.22
C ASP A 433 10.10 -8.66 -4.62
N LEU A 434 9.08 -9.43 -4.25
CA LEU A 434 7.86 -8.91 -3.66
C LEU A 434 8.07 -8.33 -2.25
N GLU A 435 9.10 -8.77 -1.53
CA GLU A 435 9.39 -8.28 -0.18
C GLU A 435 9.91 -6.85 -0.23
N THR A 436 10.86 -6.55 -1.12
CA THR A 436 11.35 -5.17 -1.31
C THR A 436 10.26 -4.28 -1.89
N LYS A 437 9.46 -4.76 -2.86
CA LYS A 437 8.29 -4.01 -3.36
C LYS A 437 7.30 -3.66 -2.25
N LEU A 438 7.06 -4.59 -1.31
CA LEU A 438 6.17 -4.33 -0.18
C LEU A 438 6.75 -3.26 0.74
N LYS A 439 8.05 -3.36 1.07
CA LYS A 439 8.72 -2.37 1.90
C LYS A 439 8.69 -0.98 1.28
N MET A 440 8.82 -0.85 -0.05
CA MET A 440 8.67 0.45 -0.72
C MET A 440 7.32 1.11 -0.42
N PHE A 441 6.20 0.38 -0.52
CA PHE A 441 4.89 0.93 -0.16
C PHE A 441 4.78 1.30 1.33
N GLN A 442 5.32 0.47 2.22
CA GLN A 442 5.34 0.76 3.65
C GLN A 442 6.14 2.04 3.97
N ILE A 443 7.32 2.17 3.36
CA ILE A 443 8.19 3.33 3.52
C ILE A 443 7.53 4.61 2.97
N VAL A 444 6.81 4.52 1.86
CA VAL A 444 6.00 5.65 1.35
C VAL A 444 4.98 6.06 2.41
N GLY A 445 4.23 5.11 2.98
CA GLY A 445 3.27 5.39 4.05
C GLY A 445 3.91 6.03 5.29
N GLU A 446 5.03 5.50 5.76
CA GLU A 446 5.82 6.08 6.86
C GLU A 446 6.23 7.53 6.55
N SER A 447 6.65 7.80 5.32
CA SER A 447 7.14 9.11 4.90
C SER A 447 6.00 10.14 4.74
N VAL A 448 4.79 9.71 4.34
CA VAL A 448 3.59 10.56 4.37
C VAL A 448 3.24 10.98 5.80
N LEU A 449 3.37 10.07 6.78
CA LEU A 449 3.14 10.42 8.19
C LEU A 449 4.16 11.42 8.72
N TYR A 450 5.43 11.29 8.32
CA TYR A 450 6.45 12.28 8.70
C TYR A 450 6.19 13.67 8.11
N GLU A 451 5.71 13.77 6.86
CA GLU A 451 5.30 15.04 6.24
C GLU A 451 4.17 15.72 7.02
N GLU A 452 3.17 14.95 7.47
CA GLU A 452 2.10 15.45 8.33
C GLU A 452 2.65 15.95 9.67
N MET A 453 3.44 15.12 10.36
CA MET A 453 4.02 15.44 11.66
C MET A 453 4.93 16.68 11.59
N PHE A 454 5.69 16.84 10.50
CA PHE A 454 6.49 18.03 10.24
C PHE A 454 5.64 19.29 10.14
N ALA A 455 4.60 19.28 9.28
CA ALA A 455 3.72 20.42 9.10
C ALA A 455 3.00 20.82 10.40
N ASP A 456 2.54 19.81 11.15
CA ASP A 456 1.89 19.96 12.45
C ASP A 456 2.83 20.59 13.49
N ALA A 457 4.09 20.16 13.53
CA ALA A 457 5.08 20.62 14.48
C ALA A 457 5.47 22.09 14.24
N VAL A 458 5.80 22.41 12.99
CA VAL A 458 6.14 23.78 12.56
C VAL A 458 4.99 24.74 12.89
N TYR A 459 3.75 24.34 12.61
CA TYR A 459 2.58 25.19 12.87
C TYR A 459 2.30 25.39 14.37
N LYS A 460 2.56 24.38 15.21
CA LYS A 460 2.38 24.47 16.67
C LYS A 460 3.47 25.29 17.36
N LEU A 461 4.71 25.22 16.88
CA LEU A 461 5.85 25.92 17.50
C LEU A 461 5.71 27.43 17.45
N GLY A 462 5.02 27.99 16.44
CA GLY A 462 4.66 29.39 16.50
C GLY A 462 3.36 29.60 17.25
N ARG A 463 3.43 30.22 18.42
CA ARG A 463 2.36 31.06 18.96
C ARG A 463 3.00 32.27 19.63
N PRO A 464 2.27 33.39 19.62
CA PRO A 464 2.80 34.73 19.38
C PRO A 464 3.77 35.13 20.47
N GLN A 465 4.88 35.77 20.08
CA GLN A 465 5.53 36.71 20.97
C GLN A 465 4.45 37.70 21.42
N GLY A 466 4.11 37.65 22.70
CA GLY A 466 3.12 38.53 23.29
C GLY A 466 3.60 39.98 23.26
N LEU A 467 2.67 40.86 22.87
CA LEU A 467 2.57 42.31 23.09
C LEU A 467 3.80 43.18 22.77
#